data_AF-A0A257JSZ3-F1
#
_entry.id   AF-A0A257JSZ3-F1
#
_cell.length_a   1.000
_cell.length_b   1.000
_cell.length_c   1.000
_cell.angle_alpha   90.00
_cell.angle_beta   90.00
_cell.angle_gamma   90.00
#
_symmetry.space_group_name_H-M   'P 1'
#
loop_
_entity.id
_entity.type
_entity.pdbx_description
1 polymer ?
#
loop_
_entity_poly.entity_id
_entity_poly.type
_entity_poly.pdbx_seq_one_letter_code
_entity_poly.pdbx_strand_id
1 'polypeptide(L)'
;MLQRANASARRHPRRVAAAVLTVLGGFGITAFGIAPLAPDAALLPQRIVTEQVKLQGIDGQLDALALHDLQLSRHDTTRPGDTADSLLKRLGVADPTAANFIRNNADARRLIDGRGGKLVQASMAADGTLLELIGRFPALDPARASTHFTRLKVLRSEGQFRVTLETAPLLAQARLGSGSIRTSLWAATDEARLPDAIAAQLIEIFSGDVDFHRQLKKGDTFSVVYEALPADDAPITWNEGTGRLLAAEVVNNG
;
A
#
# COMPACT_ATOMS: atom_id res chain seq x y z
N MET A 1 18.27 -9.54 86.99
CA MET A 1 17.57 -10.84 86.83
C MET A 1 18.25 -11.80 85.85
N LEU A 2 18.88 -11.32 84.77
CA LEU A 2 19.55 -12.15 83.74
C LEU A 2 20.66 -13.09 84.27
N GLN A 3 21.44 -12.68 85.28
CA GLN A 3 22.51 -13.54 85.84
C GLN A 3 21.98 -14.78 86.58
N ARG A 4 20.80 -14.69 87.23
CA ARG A 4 20.19 -15.84 87.93
C ARG A 4 19.57 -16.85 86.96
N ALA A 5 19.01 -16.38 85.83
CA ALA A 5 18.50 -17.25 84.77
C ALA A 5 19.63 -18.06 84.09
N ASN A 6 20.78 -17.42 83.84
CA ASN A 6 21.93 -18.08 83.22
C ASN A 6 22.57 -19.16 84.11
N ALA A 7 22.61 -18.92 85.44
CA ALA A 7 23.11 -19.91 86.40
C ALA A 7 22.19 -21.14 86.50
N SER A 8 20.87 -20.94 86.41
CA SER A 8 19.89 -22.04 86.43
C SER A 8 19.93 -22.87 85.13
N ALA A 9 20.10 -22.22 83.97
CA ALA A 9 20.23 -22.90 82.68
C ALA A 9 21.46 -23.80 82.58
N ARG A 10 22.59 -23.43 83.22
CA ARG A 10 23.81 -24.26 83.27
C ARG A 10 23.73 -25.44 84.25
N ARG A 11 22.90 -25.36 85.30
CA ARG A 11 22.76 -26.45 86.29
C ARG A 11 21.87 -27.59 85.80
N HIS A 12 20.92 -27.33 84.90
CA HIS A 12 20.00 -28.36 84.38
C HIS A 12 19.86 -28.32 82.85
N PRO A 13 20.96 -28.50 82.08
CA PRO A 13 20.95 -28.36 80.62
C PRO A 13 19.98 -29.33 79.95
N ARG A 14 19.85 -30.55 80.50
CA ARG A 14 18.91 -31.57 80.01
C ARG A 14 17.44 -31.17 80.16
N ARG A 15 17.07 -30.46 81.22
CA ARG A 15 15.68 -30.02 81.45
C ARG A 15 15.31 -28.85 80.55
N VAL A 16 16.25 -27.93 80.33
CA VAL A 16 16.05 -26.82 79.39
C VAL A 16 15.96 -27.35 77.96
N ALA A 17 16.85 -28.27 77.57
CA ALA A 17 16.77 -28.93 76.27
C ALA A 17 15.45 -29.69 76.08
N ALA A 18 15.00 -30.42 77.11
CA ALA A 18 13.71 -31.11 77.07
C ALA A 18 12.53 -30.16 76.91
N ALA A 19 12.52 -29.02 77.61
CA ALA A 19 11.49 -27.99 77.49
C ALA A 19 11.47 -27.34 76.09
N VAL A 20 12.65 -27.03 75.56
CA VAL A 20 12.79 -26.49 74.19
C VAL A 20 12.31 -27.51 73.16
N LEU A 21 12.68 -28.79 73.30
CA LEU A 21 12.23 -29.87 72.41
C LEU A 21 10.72 -30.14 72.52
N THR A 22 10.12 -29.98 73.69
CA THR A 22 8.65 -30.12 73.83
C THR A 22 7.92 -28.95 73.19
N VAL A 23 8.45 -27.73 73.33
CA VAL A 23 7.91 -26.56 72.64
C VAL A 23 8.06 -26.72 71.12
N LEU A 24 9.26 -27.06 70.62
CA LEU A 24 9.50 -27.28 69.19
C LEU A 24 8.70 -28.47 68.62
N GLY A 25 8.57 -29.56 69.38
CA GLY A 25 7.76 -30.71 69.01
C GLY A 25 6.26 -30.41 68.95
N GLY A 26 5.78 -29.51 69.82
CA GLY A 26 4.39 -29.06 69.82
C GLY A 26 3.98 -28.21 68.62
N PHE A 27 4.92 -27.52 67.97
CA PHE A 27 4.68 -26.72 66.76
C PHE A 27 4.86 -27.50 65.44
N GLY A 28 5.29 -28.76 65.49
CA GLY A 28 5.63 -29.56 64.30
C GLY A 28 4.44 -30.25 63.59
N ILE A 29 3.20 -30.08 64.06
CA ILE A 29 2.05 -30.89 63.60
C ILE A 29 0.92 -29.99 63.05
N THR A 30 1.16 -29.29 61.93
CA THR A 30 0.10 -28.87 60.97
C THR A 30 0.69 -28.59 59.57
N ALA A 31 1.47 -29.52 59.01
CA ALA A 31 1.86 -29.46 57.60
C ALA A 31 1.04 -30.48 56.78
N PHE A 32 -0.28 -30.26 56.71
CA PHE A 32 -1.17 -30.95 55.77
C PHE A 32 -2.26 -29.97 55.34
N GLY A 33 -2.33 -29.69 54.03
CA GLY A 33 -3.49 -28.97 53.47
C GLY A 33 -3.18 -27.95 52.38
N ILE A 34 -2.64 -28.39 51.24
CA ILE A 34 -3.01 -27.80 49.95
C ILE A 34 -3.06 -28.94 48.93
N ALA A 35 -4.11 -29.74 49.04
CA ALA A 35 -4.61 -30.46 47.87
C ALA A 35 -5.16 -29.39 46.89
N PRO A 36 -4.91 -29.48 45.59
CA PRO A 36 -5.55 -28.58 44.64
C PRO A 36 -7.07 -28.78 44.75
N LEU A 37 -7.79 -27.76 45.24
CA LEU A 37 -9.26 -27.78 45.38
C LEU A 37 -10.01 -27.77 44.03
N ALA A 38 -9.28 -27.72 42.91
CA ALA A 38 -9.85 -27.78 41.57
C ALA A 38 -9.46 -29.10 40.90
N PRO A 39 -10.42 -29.84 40.31
CA PRO A 39 -10.11 -30.94 39.39
C PRO A 39 -9.16 -30.44 38.29
N ASP A 40 -8.26 -31.31 37.83
CA ASP A 40 -7.43 -31.02 36.66
C ASP A 40 -8.32 -30.51 35.51
N ALA A 41 -7.97 -29.37 34.92
CA ALA A 41 -8.76 -28.73 33.86
C ALA A 41 -8.95 -29.67 32.65
N ALA A 42 -8.06 -30.65 32.47
CA ALA A 42 -8.18 -31.70 31.45
C ALA A 42 -9.31 -32.71 31.73
N LEU A 43 -9.78 -32.82 32.97
CA LEU A 43 -10.84 -33.75 33.40
C LEU A 43 -12.23 -33.09 33.45
N LEU A 44 -12.31 -31.77 33.23
CA LEU A 44 -13.59 -31.08 33.16
C LEU A 44 -14.32 -31.46 31.87
N PRO A 45 -15.64 -31.74 31.93
CA PRO A 45 -16.40 -32.11 30.74
C PRO A 45 -16.42 -30.94 29.75
N GLN A 46 -15.76 -31.14 28.61
CA GLN A 46 -15.76 -30.18 27.51
C GLN A 46 -17.03 -30.37 26.69
N ARG A 47 -17.79 -29.29 26.50
CA ARG A 47 -18.93 -29.26 25.59
C ARG A 47 -18.55 -28.44 24.38
N ILE A 48 -18.51 -29.08 23.22
CA ILE A 48 -18.37 -28.37 21.95
C ILE A 48 -19.69 -27.63 21.70
N VAL A 49 -19.63 -26.30 21.75
CA VAL A 49 -20.75 -25.43 21.36
C VAL A 49 -20.46 -24.93 19.96
N THR A 50 -21.16 -25.47 18.98
CA THR A 50 -21.13 -24.97 17.60
C THR A 50 -22.28 -23.99 17.44
N GLU A 51 -21.97 -22.71 17.50
CA GLU A 51 -22.92 -21.64 17.21
C GLU A 51 -22.69 -21.15 15.78
N GLN A 52 -23.73 -21.23 14.94
CA GLN A 52 -23.69 -20.61 13.62
C GLN A 52 -23.84 -19.11 13.79
N VAL A 53 -22.74 -18.38 13.65
CA VAL A 53 -22.74 -16.91 13.68
C VAL A 53 -23.49 -16.41 12.45
N LYS A 54 -24.73 -15.97 12.64
CA LYS A 54 -25.48 -15.24 11.60
C LYS A 54 -24.91 -13.83 11.50
N LEU A 55 -24.22 -13.55 10.40
CA LEU A 55 -23.79 -12.20 10.05
C LEU A 55 -25.05 -11.34 9.83
N GLN A 56 -25.33 -10.43 10.78
CA GLN A 56 -26.47 -9.52 10.69
C GLN A 56 -26.14 -8.40 9.69
N GLY A 57 -27.09 -8.05 8.81
CA GLY A 57 -26.97 -6.91 7.90
C GLY A 57 -26.50 -7.22 6.47
N ILE A 58 -26.20 -8.50 6.15
CA ILE A 58 -25.82 -8.89 4.78
C ILE A 58 -26.95 -8.63 3.79
N ASP A 59 -28.19 -8.98 4.12
CA ASP A 59 -29.33 -8.83 3.21
C ASP A 59 -29.55 -7.36 2.83
N GLY A 60 -29.50 -6.45 3.80
CA GLY A 60 -29.60 -5.01 3.54
C GLY A 60 -28.42 -4.43 2.75
N GLN A 61 -27.22 -5.00 2.90
CA GLN A 61 -26.07 -4.62 2.08
C GLN A 61 -26.20 -5.16 0.65
N LEU A 62 -26.70 -6.38 0.47
CA LEU A 62 -26.96 -6.96 -0.85
C LEU A 62 -28.04 -6.20 -1.60
N ASP A 63 -29.14 -5.82 -0.93
CA ASP A 63 -30.19 -4.98 -1.52
C ASP A 63 -29.64 -3.61 -1.91
N ALA A 64 -28.82 -2.99 -1.06
CA ALA A 64 -28.15 -1.73 -1.36
C ALA A 64 -27.18 -1.85 -2.55
N LEU A 65 -26.43 -2.95 -2.66
CA LEU A 65 -25.55 -3.24 -3.80
C LEU A 65 -26.35 -3.49 -5.09
N ALA A 66 -27.49 -4.19 -5.00
CA ALA A 66 -28.36 -4.44 -6.13
C ALA A 66 -29.02 -3.17 -6.69
N LEU A 67 -29.18 -2.13 -5.85
CA LEU A 67 -29.65 -0.81 -6.26
C LEU A 67 -28.60 0.05 -6.97
N HIS A 68 -27.32 -0.35 -6.95
CA HIS A 68 -26.27 0.38 -7.67
C HIS A 68 -26.11 -0.16 -9.09
N ASP A 69 -26.36 0.69 -10.08
CA ASP A 69 -26.06 0.37 -11.47
C ASP A 69 -24.57 0.06 -11.62
N LEU A 70 -24.26 -1.06 -12.27
CA LEU A 70 -22.89 -1.46 -12.55
C LEU A 70 -22.21 -0.42 -13.43
N GLN A 71 -21.19 0.23 -12.88
CA GLN A 71 -20.32 1.14 -13.60
C GLN A 71 -18.99 0.46 -13.89
N LEU A 72 -18.64 0.41 -15.18
CA LEU A 72 -17.38 -0.14 -15.63
C LEU A 72 -16.38 0.98 -15.92
N SER A 73 -15.19 0.90 -15.32
CA SER A 73 -14.08 1.80 -15.64
C SER A 73 -13.04 1.09 -16.51
N ARG A 74 -12.57 1.78 -17.55
CA ARG A 74 -11.55 1.32 -18.50
C ARG A 74 -10.55 2.42 -18.75
N HIS A 75 -9.29 2.03 -18.90
CA HIS A 75 -8.17 2.95 -19.13
C HIS A 75 -7.43 2.54 -20.39
N ASP A 76 -6.99 3.54 -21.17
CA ASP A 76 -6.13 3.34 -22.33
C ASP A 76 -5.34 4.61 -22.64
N THR A 77 -4.41 4.53 -23.59
CA THR A 77 -3.73 5.67 -24.17
C THR A 77 -4.23 5.95 -25.58
N THR A 78 -4.23 7.23 -25.96
CA THR A 78 -4.47 7.62 -27.35
C THR A 78 -3.27 7.23 -28.22
N ARG A 79 -3.54 6.89 -29.48
CA ARG A 79 -2.53 6.50 -30.46
C ARG A 79 -2.52 7.48 -31.63
N PRO A 80 -1.40 7.61 -32.35
CA PRO A 80 -1.38 8.38 -33.60
C PRO A 80 -2.45 7.87 -34.56
N GLY A 81 -3.34 8.76 -35.02
CA GLY A 81 -4.42 8.42 -35.95
C GLY A 81 -5.71 7.88 -35.30
N ASP A 82 -5.80 7.84 -33.97
CA ASP A 82 -7.07 7.51 -33.31
C ASP A 82 -8.18 8.51 -33.69
N THR A 83 -9.36 7.99 -34.02
CA THR A 83 -10.62 8.73 -34.07
C THR A 83 -11.41 8.57 -32.77
N ALA A 84 -12.45 9.39 -32.56
CA ALA A 84 -13.37 9.23 -31.43
C ALA A 84 -13.93 7.81 -31.34
N ASP A 85 -14.35 7.22 -32.47
CA ASP A 85 -14.92 5.87 -32.49
C ASP A 85 -13.88 4.80 -32.17
N SER A 86 -12.68 4.91 -32.73
CA SER A 86 -11.61 3.92 -32.50
C SER A 86 -11.13 3.90 -31.05
N LEU A 87 -11.03 5.08 -30.42
CA LEU A 87 -10.64 5.24 -29.02
C LEU A 87 -11.75 4.71 -28.10
N LEU A 88 -12.99 5.18 -28.30
CA LEU A 88 -14.13 4.76 -27.49
C LEU A 88 -14.37 3.25 -27.58
N LYS A 89 -14.30 2.67 -28.78
CA LYS A 89 -14.41 1.22 -28.99
C LYS A 89 -13.34 0.45 -28.19
N ARG A 90 -12.10 0.94 -28.17
CA ARG A 90 -11.01 0.30 -27.42
C ARG A 90 -11.19 0.41 -25.91
N LEU A 91 -11.79 1.50 -25.46
CA LEU A 91 -12.24 1.68 -24.08
C LEU A 91 -13.50 0.86 -23.74
N GLY A 92 -14.12 0.18 -24.71
CA GLY A 92 -15.35 -0.61 -24.50
C GLY A 92 -16.64 0.21 -24.50
N VAL A 93 -16.57 1.48 -24.88
CA VAL A 93 -17.70 2.40 -24.96
C VAL A 93 -18.43 2.19 -26.29
N ALA A 94 -19.75 1.96 -26.22
CA ALA A 94 -20.62 1.73 -27.37
C ALA A 94 -21.67 2.84 -27.49
N ASP A 95 -21.20 4.09 -27.61
CA ASP A 95 -22.07 5.28 -27.56
C ASP A 95 -21.82 6.22 -28.75
N PRO A 96 -22.67 6.18 -29.80
CA PRO A 96 -22.55 7.05 -30.97
C PRO A 96 -22.72 8.54 -30.63
N THR A 97 -23.51 8.87 -29.60
CA THR A 97 -23.74 10.25 -29.19
C THR A 97 -22.48 10.84 -28.55
N ALA A 98 -21.75 10.04 -27.76
CA ALA A 98 -20.44 10.40 -27.22
C ALA A 98 -19.42 10.62 -28.34
N ALA A 99 -19.35 9.71 -29.32
CA ALA A 99 -18.42 9.83 -30.45
C ALA A 99 -18.68 11.10 -31.27
N ASN A 100 -19.96 11.42 -31.54
CA ASN A 100 -20.37 12.66 -32.20
C ASN A 100 -20.00 13.90 -31.37
N PHE A 101 -20.22 13.88 -30.06
CA PHE A 101 -19.86 14.99 -29.19
C PHE A 101 -18.35 15.27 -29.21
N ILE A 102 -17.52 14.23 -29.07
CA ILE A 102 -16.06 14.36 -29.10
C ILE A 102 -15.60 14.93 -30.45
N ARG A 103 -16.20 14.53 -31.57
CA ARG A 103 -15.85 15.05 -32.91
C ARG A 103 -16.20 16.53 -33.11
N ASN A 104 -17.30 16.99 -32.52
CA ASN A 104 -17.86 18.31 -32.85
C ASN A 104 -17.52 19.39 -31.81
N ASN A 105 -17.12 19.01 -30.59
CA ASN A 105 -16.72 19.95 -29.56
C ASN A 105 -15.20 20.24 -29.65
N ALA A 106 -14.82 21.52 -29.70
CA ALA A 106 -13.43 21.94 -29.88
C ALA A 106 -12.51 21.49 -28.74
N ASP A 107 -12.98 21.50 -27.49
CA ASP A 107 -12.18 21.05 -26.36
C ASP A 107 -12.13 19.53 -26.30
N ALA A 108 -13.27 18.83 -26.43
CA ALA A 108 -13.31 17.37 -26.40
C ALA A 108 -12.43 16.74 -27.50
N ARG A 109 -12.38 17.36 -28.69
CA ARG A 109 -11.50 16.94 -29.80
C ARG A 109 -10.03 16.88 -29.43
N ARG A 110 -9.56 17.66 -28.44
CA ARG A 110 -8.16 17.62 -27.98
C ARG A 110 -7.72 16.24 -27.48
N LEU A 111 -8.64 15.33 -27.18
CA LEU A 111 -8.33 13.93 -26.86
C LEU A 111 -7.82 13.15 -28.07
N ILE A 112 -8.35 13.42 -29.26
CA ILE A 112 -8.03 12.69 -30.49
C ILE A 112 -7.08 13.50 -31.40
N ASP A 113 -7.04 14.82 -31.21
CA ASP A 113 -6.15 15.70 -31.97
C ASP A 113 -4.70 15.66 -31.46
N GLY A 114 -3.78 15.82 -32.40
CA GLY A 114 -2.35 15.96 -32.15
C GLY A 114 -1.62 14.64 -31.95
N ARG A 115 -0.59 14.64 -31.10
CA ARG A 115 0.19 13.44 -30.78
C ARG A 115 -0.59 12.53 -29.83
N GLY A 116 -0.46 11.22 -30.05
CA GLY A 116 -0.92 10.20 -29.11
C GLY A 116 -0.17 10.25 -27.77
N GLY A 117 -0.47 9.30 -26.89
CA GLY A 117 0.12 9.19 -25.56
C GLY A 117 -0.67 9.93 -24.47
N LYS A 118 -1.87 10.41 -24.76
CA LYS A 118 -2.77 10.98 -23.74
C LYS A 118 -3.40 9.84 -22.95
N LEU A 119 -3.42 9.93 -21.64
CA LEU A 119 -4.07 8.94 -20.78
C LEU A 119 -5.56 9.21 -20.80
N VAL A 120 -6.37 8.20 -21.12
CA VAL A 120 -7.82 8.31 -21.19
C VAL A 120 -8.45 7.24 -20.32
N GLN A 121 -9.39 7.68 -19.48
CA GLN A 121 -10.21 6.83 -18.64
C GLN A 121 -11.66 7.04 -19.02
N ALA A 122 -12.38 5.96 -19.29
CA ALA A 122 -13.82 5.97 -19.50
C ALA A 122 -14.54 5.26 -18.36
N SER A 123 -15.60 5.87 -17.86
CA SER A 123 -16.58 5.25 -16.98
C SER A 123 -17.88 5.11 -17.77
N MET A 124 -18.41 3.90 -17.86
CA MET A 124 -19.60 3.56 -18.64
C MET A 124 -20.59 2.73 -17.84
N ALA A 125 -21.86 2.80 -18.21
CA ALA A 125 -22.88 1.90 -17.70
C ALA A 125 -22.67 0.48 -18.25
N ALA A 126 -23.39 -0.49 -17.69
CA ALA A 126 -23.30 -1.91 -18.07
C ALA A 126 -23.58 -2.19 -19.56
N ASP A 127 -24.35 -1.32 -20.22
CA ASP A 127 -24.68 -1.38 -21.65
C ASP A 127 -23.61 -0.76 -22.58
N GLY A 128 -22.55 -0.19 -22.01
CA GLY A 128 -21.50 0.51 -22.74
C GLY A 128 -21.78 1.99 -23.00
N THR A 129 -22.88 2.54 -22.47
CA THR A 129 -23.18 3.99 -22.55
C THR A 129 -22.16 4.80 -21.76
N LEU A 130 -21.58 5.83 -22.37
CA LEU A 130 -20.57 6.66 -21.71
C LEU A 130 -21.21 7.54 -20.63
N LEU A 131 -20.72 7.44 -19.40
CA LEU A 131 -21.09 8.32 -18.29
C LEU A 131 -20.07 9.44 -18.12
N GLU A 132 -18.78 9.09 -18.15
CA GLU A 132 -17.68 10.03 -17.96
C GLU A 132 -16.46 9.61 -18.79
N LEU A 133 -15.76 10.58 -19.36
CA LEU A 133 -14.45 10.40 -20.00
C LEU A 133 -13.47 11.42 -19.42
N ILE A 134 -12.36 10.96 -18.87
CA ILE A 134 -11.29 11.82 -18.36
C ILE A 134 -10.03 11.59 -19.19
N GLY A 135 -9.55 12.64 -19.84
CA GLY A 135 -8.25 12.67 -20.50
C GLY A 135 -7.22 13.48 -19.72
N ARG A 136 -5.99 12.98 -19.70
CA ARG A 136 -4.83 13.63 -19.07
C ARG A 136 -3.69 13.68 -20.07
N PHE A 137 -3.14 14.87 -20.27
CA PHE A 137 -2.09 15.13 -21.25
C PHE A 137 -1.26 16.36 -20.84
N PRO A 138 -0.11 16.64 -21.49
CA PRO A 138 0.73 17.79 -21.14
C PRO A 138 -0.07 19.09 -21.02
N ALA A 139 0.34 19.98 -20.10
CA ALA A 139 -0.26 21.30 -20.02
C ALA A 139 -0.21 22.01 -21.38
N LEU A 140 -1.30 22.67 -21.75
CA LEU A 140 -1.38 23.44 -23.00
C LEU A 140 -0.40 24.61 -23.04
N ASP A 141 -0.02 25.12 -21.87
CA ASP A 141 1.00 26.14 -21.70
C ASP A 141 2.38 25.48 -21.57
N PRO A 142 3.29 25.65 -22.54
CA PRO A 142 4.61 25.03 -22.53
C PRO A 142 5.44 25.41 -21.31
N ALA A 143 5.25 26.60 -20.75
CA ALA A 143 5.98 27.04 -19.56
C ALA A 143 5.61 26.23 -18.30
N ARG A 144 4.45 25.58 -18.31
CA ARG A 144 3.94 24.76 -17.19
C ARG A 144 3.94 23.27 -17.48
N ALA A 145 4.43 22.81 -18.63
CA ALA A 145 4.37 21.41 -19.06
C ALA A 145 5.08 20.42 -18.10
N SER A 146 6.09 20.88 -17.35
CA SER A 146 6.83 20.06 -16.38
C SER A 146 6.20 20.01 -14.99
N THR A 147 5.33 20.97 -14.65
CA THR A 147 4.76 21.13 -13.29
C THR A 147 3.25 20.93 -13.26
N HIS A 148 2.59 20.99 -14.41
CA HIS A 148 1.14 20.88 -14.55
C HIS A 148 0.78 19.96 -15.72
N PHE A 149 -0.45 19.50 -15.71
CA PHE A 149 -1.07 18.78 -16.80
C PHE A 149 -2.44 19.35 -17.11
N THR A 150 -2.97 19.02 -18.28
CA THR A 150 -4.34 19.34 -18.64
C THR A 150 -5.23 18.14 -18.36
N ARG A 151 -6.27 18.37 -17.55
CA ARG A 151 -7.36 17.44 -17.27
C ARG A 151 -8.57 17.86 -18.11
N LEU A 152 -9.01 16.99 -19.00
CA LEU A 152 -10.22 17.17 -19.79
C LEU A 152 -11.25 16.17 -19.29
N LYS A 153 -12.39 16.65 -18.82
CA LYS A 153 -13.51 15.82 -18.35
C LYS A 153 -14.72 16.02 -19.25
N VAL A 154 -15.19 14.96 -19.89
CA VAL A 154 -16.49 14.90 -20.57
C VAL A 154 -17.45 14.16 -19.66
N LEU A 155 -18.51 14.82 -19.22
CA LEU A 155 -19.51 14.26 -18.32
C LEU A 155 -20.88 14.25 -19.00
N ARG A 156 -21.57 13.11 -18.93
CA ARG A 156 -22.98 13.00 -19.31
C ARG A 156 -23.86 13.50 -18.16
N SER A 157 -24.72 14.47 -18.45
CA SER A 157 -25.70 15.03 -17.50
C SER A 157 -27.00 15.30 -18.25
N GLU A 158 -28.12 14.78 -17.75
CA GLU A 158 -29.46 14.98 -18.36
C GLU A 158 -29.51 14.64 -19.86
N GLY A 159 -28.79 13.60 -20.28
CA GLY A 159 -28.72 13.16 -21.67
C GLY A 159 -27.85 14.01 -22.59
N GLN A 160 -27.22 15.07 -22.08
CA GLN A 160 -26.27 15.92 -22.81
C GLN A 160 -24.85 15.73 -22.28
N PHE A 161 -23.85 16.06 -23.09
CA PHE A 161 -22.46 16.06 -22.65
C PHE A 161 -21.99 17.48 -22.36
N ARG A 162 -21.26 17.63 -21.25
CA ARG A 162 -20.51 18.84 -20.92
C ARG A 162 -19.03 18.50 -20.85
N VAL A 163 -18.20 19.39 -21.38
CA VAL A 163 -16.76 19.28 -21.29
C VAL A 163 -16.23 20.33 -20.32
N THR A 164 -15.26 19.94 -19.51
CA THR A 164 -14.50 20.84 -18.66
C THR A 164 -13.02 20.61 -18.93
N LEU A 165 -12.30 21.71 -19.13
CA LEU A 165 -10.87 21.70 -19.34
C LEU A 165 -10.22 22.45 -18.19
N GLU A 166 -9.36 21.76 -17.46
CA GLU A 166 -8.67 22.27 -16.28
C GLU A 166 -7.16 22.09 -16.45
N THR A 167 -6.38 23.04 -15.96
CA THR A 167 -4.93 22.85 -15.79
C THR A 167 -4.66 22.61 -14.31
N ALA A 168 -4.22 21.40 -13.97
CA ALA A 168 -3.99 20.97 -12.60
C ALA A 168 -2.48 20.75 -12.35
N PRO A 169 -1.98 21.00 -11.13
CA PRO A 169 -0.59 20.75 -10.79
C PRO A 169 -0.31 19.25 -10.73
N LEU A 170 0.89 18.86 -11.13
CA LEU A 170 1.42 17.54 -10.82
C LEU A 170 1.85 17.52 -9.35
N LEU A 171 1.39 16.52 -8.61
CA LEU A 171 1.69 16.40 -7.19
C LEU A 171 2.84 15.43 -6.99
N ALA A 172 3.86 15.87 -6.25
CA ALA A 172 4.98 15.05 -5.86
C ALA A 172 4.56 13.88 -4.97
N GLN A 173 4.96 12.67 -5.36
CA GLN A 173 4.75 11.45 -4.60
C GLN A 173 6.05 10.67 -4.48
N ALA A 174 6.43 10.28 -3.26
CA ALA A 174 7.56 9.40 -3.04
C ALA A 174 7.21 7.98 -3.50
N ARG A 175 8.07 7.38 -4.31
CA ARG A 175 7.98 5.99 -4.76
C ARG A 175 9.24 5.23 -4.40
N LEU A 176 9.07 3.97 -4.05
CA LEU A 176 10.16 3.03 -3.81
C LEU A 176 10.36 2.16 -5.05
N GLY A 177 11.59 2.10 -5.55
CA GLY A 177 12.04 1.12 -6.53
C GLY A 177 13.13 0.27 -5.89
N SER A 178 13.14 -1.03 -6.15
CA SER A 178 14.23 -1.90 -5.71
C SER A 178 14.41 -3.05 -6.69
N GLY A 179 15.62 -3.59 -6.74
CA GLY A 179 15.92 -4.68 -7.65
C GLY A 179 17.19 -5.44 -7.26
N SER A 180 17.26 -6.69 -7.71
CA SER A 180 18.45 -7.51 -7.62
C SER A 180 19.20 -7.50 -8.95
N ILE A 181 20.50 -7.28 -8.90
CA ILE A 181 21.35 -7.22 -10.06
C ILE A 181 21.69 -8.65 -10.49
N ARG A 182 21.38 -8.95 -11.75
CA ARG A 182 21.67 -10.27 -12.36
C ARG A 182 22.75 -10.17 -13.42
N THR A 183 22.62 -9.19 -14.30
CA THR A 183 23.49 -8.97 -15.46
C THR A 183 24.13 -7.59 -15.42
N SER A 184 23.34 -6.55 -15.22
CA SER A 184 23.80 -5.16 -15.07
C SER A 184 22.82 -4.37 -14.21
N LEU A 185 23.27 -3.23 -13.68
CA LEU A 185 22.39 -2.31 -12.97
C LEU A 185 21.25 -1.82 -13.88
N TRP A 186 21.55 -1.43 -15.12
CA TRP A 186 20.54 -0.97 -16.10
C TRP A 186 19.43 -2.01 -16.33
N ALA A 187 19.80 -3.27 -16.54
CA ALA A 187 18.81 -4.32 -16.71
C ALA A 187 17.93 -4.51 -15.46
N ALA A 188 18.52 -4.32 -14.27
CA ALA A 188 17.80 -4.44 -13.01
C ALA A 188 16.92 -3.21 -12.72
N THR A 189 17.33 -2.00 -13.11
CA THR A 189 16.48 -0.79 -13.02
C THR A 189 15.32 -0.86 -14.01
N ASP A 190 15.53 -1.41 -15.21
CA ASP A 190 14.48 -1.63 -16.20
C ASP A 190 13.47 -2.69 -15.71
N GLU A 191 13.94 -3.80 -15.15
CA GLU A 191 13.09 -4.86 -14.56
C GLU A 191 12.26 -4.30 -13.39
N ALA A 192 12.85 -3.39 -12.60
CA ALA A 192 12.16 -2.68 -11.54
C ALA A 192 11.30 -1.48 -12.02
N ARG A 193 11.27 -1.20 -13.32
CA ARG A 193 10.51 -0.11 -13.97
C ARG A 193 10.83 1.27 -13.39
N LEU A 194 12.09 1.50 -13.04
CA LEU A 194 12.56 2.84 -12.67
C LEU A 194 12.60 3.72 -13.93
N PRO A 195 12.25 5.01 -13.82
CA PRO A 195 12.52 5.95 -14.90
C PRO A 195 14.03 6.09 -15.17
N ASP A 196 14.42 6.20 -16.43
CA ASP A 196 15.83 6.30 -16.87
C ASP A 196 16.57 7.43 -16.15
N ALA A 197 15.91 8.59 -15.94
CA ALA A 197 16.49 9.72 -15.22
C ALA A 197 16.85 9.39 -13.75
N ILE A 198 16.11 8.48 -13.11
CA ILE A 198 16.40 8.02 -11.75
C ILE A 198 17.57 7.03 -11.75
N ALA A 199 17.60 6.13 -12.72
CA ALA A 199 18.71 5.19 -12.90
C ALA A 199 20.04 5.92 -13.20
N ALA A 200 20.00 6.98 -14.02
CA ALA A 200 21.15 7.84 -14.28
C ALA A 200 21.64 8.56 -13.00
N GLN A 201 20.72 9.16 -12.23
CA GLN A 201 21.05 9.79 -10.94
C GLN A 201 21.67 8.80 -9.94
N LEU A 202 21.16 7.57 -9.88
CA LEU A 202 21.71 6.52 -9.04
C LEU A 202 23.18 6.22 -9.40
N ILE A 203 23.47 6.08 -10.70
CA ILE A 203 24.83 5.84 -11.18
C ILE A 203 25.74 7.02 -10.85
N GLU A 204 25.27 8.24 -11.09
CA GLU A 204 26.04 9.46 -10.82
C GLU A 204 26.45 9.54 -9.35
N ILE A 205 25.51 9.32 -8.41
CA ILE A 205 25.75 9.41 -6.96
C ILE A 205 26.82 8.41 -6.49
N PHE A 206 26.79 7.19 -6.99
CA PHE A 206 27.70 6.12 -6.53
C PHE A 206 28.91 5.90 -7.44
N SER A 207 29.05 6.66 -8.53
CA SER A 207 30.14 6.51 -9.49
C SER A 207 31.54 6.66 -8.88
N GLY A 208 31.67 7.37 -7.75
CA GLY A 208 32.92 7.53 -7.00
C GLY A 208 33.26 6.35 -6.08
N ASP A 209 32.26 5.61 -5.60
CA ASP A 209 32.42 4.56 -4.58
C ASP A 209 32.31 3.14 -5.17
N VAL A 210 31.52 2.98 -6.24
CA VAL A 210 31.22 1.69 -6.87
C VAL A 210 31.45 1.78 -8.38
N ASP A 211 32.34 0.92 -8.90
CA ASP A 211 32.45 0.72 -10.34
C ASP A 211 31.37 -0.26 -10.80
N PHE A 212 30.23 0.28 -11.24
CA PHE A 212 29.09 -0.52 -11.69
C PHE A 212 29.40 -1.46 -12.85
N HIS A 213 30.47 -1.26 -13.61
CA HIS A 213 30.84 -2.14 -14.72
C HIS A 213 31.73 -3.31 -14.29
N ARG A 214 32.46 -3.17 -13.18
CA ARG A 214 33.48 -4.15 -12.75
C ARG A 214 33.17 -4.82 -11.43
N GLN A 215 32.49 -4.12 -10.52
CA GLN A 215 32.30 -4.55 -9.14
C GLN A 215 30.92 -5.15 -8.88
N LEU A 216 29.95 -4.96 -9.78
CA LEU A 216 28.63 -5.58 -9.67
C LEU A 216 28.70 -7.09 -9.85
N LYS A 217 28.08 -7.81 -8.92
CA LYS A 217 27.90 -9.25 -8.99
C LYS A 217 26.43 -9.62 -8.98
N LYS A 218 26.17 -10.81 -9.50
CA LYS A 218 24.84 -11.43 -9.38
C LYS A 218 24.49 -11.56 -7.90
N GLY A 219 23.36 -10.98 -7.51
CA GLY A 219 22.86 -11.00 -6.14
C GLY A 219 23.04 -9.68 -5.38
N ASP A 220 23.82 -8.73 -5.91
CA ASP A 220 23.82 -7.36 -5.38
C ASP A 220 22.42 -6.75 -5.49
N THR A 221 22.06 -5.86 -4.57
CA THR A 221 20.73 -5.25 -4.53
C THR A 221 20.83 -3.73 -4.49
N PHE A 222 19.84 -3.06 -5.05
CA PHE A 222 19.66 -1.64 -4.87
C PHE A 222 18.23 -1.33 -4.40
N SER A 223 18.11 -0.26 -3.63
CA SER A 223 16.84 0.34 -3.20
C SER A 223 16.92 1.83 -3.45
N VAL A 224 15.89 2.41 -4.04
CA VAL A 224 15.79 3.84 -4.30
C VAL A 224 14.44 4.38 -3.86
N VAL A 225 14.45 5.53 -3.22
CA VAL A 225 13.26 6.35 -3.00
C VAL A 225 13.39 7.56 -3.92
N TYR A 226 12.40 7.79 -4.77
CA TYR A 226 12.41 8.87 -5.73
C TYR A 226 11.07 9.60 -5.77
N GLU A 227 11.12 10.86 -6.16
CA GLU A 227 9.93 11.67 -6.43
C GLU A 227 9.37 11.31 -7.80
N ALA A 228 8.07 11.03 -7.87
CA ALA A 228 7.33 10.89 -9.10
C ALA A 228 6.25 11.97 -9.17
N LEU A 229 5.97 12.45 -10.38
CA LEU A 229 4.95 13.45 -10.67
C LEU A 229 3.81 12.83 -11.50
N PRO A 230 2.92 12.01 -10.91
CA PRO A 230 1.76 11.49 -11.63
C PRO A 230 0.70 12.56 -11.89
N ALA A 231 -0.17 12.29 -12.86
CA ALA A 231 -1.38 13.07 -13.12
C ALA A 231 -2.59 12.32 -12.55
N ASP A 232 -3.15 12.78 -11.43
CA ASP A 232 -4.21 12.08 -10.67
C ASP A 232 -3.86 10.62 -10.38
N ASP A 233 -2.70 10.39 -9.76
CA ASP A 233 -2.16 9.06 -9.45
C ASP A 233 -1.83 8.17 -10.66
N ALA A 234 -2.12 8.63 -11.89
CA ALA A 234 -1.75 7.93 -13.11
C ALA A 234 -0.29 8.26 -13.49
N PRO A 235 0.57 7.24 -13.70
CA PRO A 235 1.93 7.46 -14.17
C PRO A 235 1.92 8.07 -15.57
N ILE A 236 2.72 9.11 -15.79
CA ILE A 236 2.78 9.85 -17.04
C ILE A 236 4.09 9.58 -17.78
N THR A 237 4.04 9.54 -19.11
CA THR A 237 5.22 9.27 -19.95
C THR A 237 5.75 10.53 -20.64
N TRP A 238 5.01 11.64 -20.64
CA TRP A 238 5.44 12.87 -21.31
C TRP A 238 6.30 13.78 -20.43
N ASN A 239 6.48 13.41 -19.16
CA ASN A 239 7.26 14.19 -18.19
C ASN A 239 8.43 13.35 -17.71
N GLU A 240 9.36 13.02 -18.62
CA GLU A 240 10.49 12.13 -18.36
C GLU A 240 11.57 12.78 -17.46
N GLY A 241 11.46 14.08 -17.17
CA GLY A 241 12.56 14.87 -16.58
C GLY A 241 12.39 15.35 -15.14
N THR A 242 11.31 15.03 -14.43
CA THR A 242 11.05 15.68 -13.11
C THR A 242 11.16 14.75 -11.91
N GLY A 243 11.53 13.49 -12.12
CA GLY A 243 11.80 12.60 -11.00
C GLY A 243 13.15 12.93 -10.36
N ARG A 244 13.16 13.23 -9.07
CA ARG A 244 14.38 13.42 -8.28
C ARG A 244 14.63 12.21 -7.40
N LEU A 245 15.85 11.71 -7.37
CA LEU A 245 16.26 10.70 -6.39
C LEU A 245 16.31 11.34 -4.99
N LEU A 246 15.57 10.78 -4.03
CA LEU A 246 15.46 11.27 -2.66
C LEU A 246 16.39 10.52 -1.72
N ALA A 247 16.48 9.20 -1.89
CA ALA A 247 17.41 8.34 -1.17
C ALA A 247 17.78 7.14 -2.04
N ALA A 248 18.97 6.59 -1.83
CA ALA A 248 19.42 5.41 -2.51
C ALA A 248 20.33 4.57 -1.61
N GLU A 249 20.25 3.26 -1.78
CA GLU A 249 21.08 2.26 -1.14
C GLU A 249 21.53 1.26 -2.20
N VAL A 250 22.81 0.91 -2.18
CA VAL A 250 23.38 -0.15 -3.00
C VAL A 250 24.13 -1.08 -2.06
N VAL A 251 23.76 -2.36 -2.07
CA VAL A 251 24.43 -3.42 -1.32
C VAL A 251 25.26 -4.22 -2.31
N ASN A 252 26.58 -4.03 -2.23
CA ASN A 252 27.56 -4.72 -3.05
C ASN A 252 28.38 -5.67 -2.16
N ASN A 253 28.51 -6.93 -2.57
CA ASN A 253 29.29 -7.94 -1.83
C ASN A 253 28.86 -8.08 -0.35
N GLY A 254 27.56 -8.30 -0.10
CA GLY A 254 26.93 -8.42 1.23
C GLY A 254 27.82 -8.96 2.36
#